data_AF-A0A5C7P1A9-F1
#
_entry.id   AF-A0A5C7P1A9-F1
#
_cell.length_a   1.000
_cell.length_b   1.000
_cell.length_c   1.000
_cell.angle_alpha   90.00
_cell.angle_beta   90.00
_cell.angle_gamma   90.00
#
_symmetry.space_group_name_H-M   'P 1'
#
loop_
_entity.id
_entity.type
_entity.pdbx_description
1 polymer ?
#
loop_
_entity_poly.entity_id
_entity_poly.type
_entity_poly.pdbx_seq_one_letter_code
_entity_poly.pdbx_strand_id
1 'polypeptide(L)'
;MVNGGGSMAATSQDQQQSIAKLVTSATSDIKTLVSDQVELTKAEVRQTAQQAGKTFGLLGAAAFVGVLFIVFLLVTIAYVLVAVGLPVWAGFGIVALVLLIVAAILGIMGKKRADAIKGPEKAVEQFNATKQALTMKAPSSTS
;
A
#
# COMPACT_ATOMS: atom_id res chain seq x y z
N MET A 1 28.20 68.32 -32.09
CA MET A 1 28.28 66.87 -31.81
C MET A 1 27.17 66.51 -30.83
N VAL A 2 26.38 65.50 -31.19
CA VAL A 2 25.68 64.51 -30.32
C VAL A 2 24.70 65.03 -29.26
N ASN A 3 23.40 64.73 -29.42
CA ASN A 3 22.66 63.89 -28.47
C ASN A 3 21.25 63.53 -29.01
N GLY A 4 21.11 62.41 -29.73
CA GLY A 4 19.83 61.92 -30.28
C GLY A 4 19.57 60.42 -30.00
N GLY A 5 20.31 59.81 -29.06
CA GLY A 5 20.31 58.34 -28.86
C GLY A 5 19.49 57.81 -27.68
N GLY A 6 18.82 58.65 -26.89
CA GLY A 6 18.24 58.24 -25.60
C GLY A 6 16.86 57.53 -25.66
N SER A 7 16.00 57.85 -26.64
CA SER A 7 14.59 57.41 -26.61
C SER A 7 14.32 56.02 -27.19
N MET A 8 15.21 55.42 -28.00
CA MET A 8 15.02 54.05 -28.52
C MET A 8 15.45 52.95 -27.52
N ALA A 9 16.34 53.29 -26.59
CA ALA A 9 16.80 52.35 -25.55
C ALA A 9 15.74 52.11 -24.45
N ALA A 10 14.93 53.13 -24.13
CA ALA A 10 13.90 53.05 -23.08
C ALA A 10 12.76 52.08 -23.44
N THR A 11 12.26 52.12 -24.69
CA THR A 11 11.17 51.23 -25.15
C THR A 11 11.57 49.75 -25.14
N SER A 12 12.84 49.46 -25.42
CA SER A 12 13.37 48.09 -25.44
C SER A 12 13.51 47.49 -24.04
N GLN A 13 13.86 48.32 -23.04
CA GLN A 13 13.92 47.89 -21.64
C GLN A 13 12.53 47.65 -21.03
N ASP A 14 11.54 48.51 -21.31
CA ASP A 14 10.16 48.29 -20.85
C ASP A 14 9.54 47.01 -21.46
N GLN A 15 9.87 46.72 -22.72
CA GLN A 15 9.42 45.49 -23.37
C GLN A 15 10.10 44.24 -22.78
N GLN A 16 11.39 44.30 -22.43
CA GLN A 16 12.05 43.20 -21.70
C GLN A 16 11.50 43.01 -20.29
N GLN A 17 11.18 44.09 -19.56
CA GLN A 17 10.59 44.00 -18.22
C GLN A 17 9.17 43.43 -18.24
N SER A 18 8.36 43.77 -19.24
CA SER A 18 7.01 43.21 -19.38
C SER A 18 7.02 41.72 -19.74
N ILE A 19 7.92 41.26 -20.62
CA ILE A 19 8.11 39.82 -20.89
C ILE A 19 8.62 39.08 -19.64
N ALA A 20 9.56 39.67 -18.89
CA ALA A 20 10.01 39.11 -17.62
C ALA A 20 8.87 38.99 -16.59
N LYS A 21 7.96 39.97 -16.56
CA LYS A 21 6.77 39.95 -15.69
C LYS A 21 5.77 38.86 -16.10
N LEU A 22 5.52 38.69 -17.40
CA LEU A 22 4.62 37.64 -17.92
C LEU A 22 5.14 36.23 -17.62
N VAL A 23 6.44 35.99 -17.84
CA VAL A 23 7.08 34.70 -17.51
C VAL A 23 6.99 34.43 -16.00
N THR A 24 7.20 35.45 -15.17
CA THR A 24 7.10 35.33 -13.71
C THR A 24 5.66 35.02 -13.28
N SER A 25 4.66 35.72 -13.83
CA SER A 25 3.24 35.46 -13.57
C SER A 25 2.83 34.05 -14.00
N ALA A 26 3.17 33.63 -15.22
CA ALA A 26 2.84 32.28 -15.71
C ALA A 26 3.50 31.18 -14.86
N THR A 27 4.75 31.39 -14.41
CA THR A 27 5.44 30.47 -13.50
C THR A 27 4.75 30.40 -12.14
N SER A 28 4.24 31.53 -11.64
CA SER A 28 3.46 31.58 -10.40
C SER A 28 2.14 30.83 -10.53
N ASP A 29 1.42 30.98 -11.64
CA ASP A 29 0.14 30.32 -11.88
C ASP A 29 0.30 28.79 -11.98
N ILE A 30 1.35 28.32 -12.67
CA ILE A 30 1.68 26.90 -12.74
C ILE A 30 2.01 26.35 -11.35
N LYS A 31 2.73 27.11 -10.52
CA LYS A 31 3.05 26.71 -9.15
C LYS A 31 1.78 26.54 -8.30
N THR A 32 0.81 27.44 -8.45
CA THR A 32 -0.49 27.36 -7.78
C THR A 32 -1.28 26.11 -8.22
N LEU A 33 -1.37 25.85 -9.52
CA LEU A 33 -2.07 24.65 -10.03
C LEU A 33 -1.43 23.34 -9.52
N VAL A 34 -0.10 23.29 -9.47
CA VAL A 34 0.62 22.13 -8.95
C VAL A 34 0.37 21.97 -7.45
N SER A 35 0.40 23.05 -6.66
CA SER A 35 0.06 22.94 -5.23
C SER A 35 -1.38 22.49 -5.00
N ASP A 36 -2.32 22.96 -5.82
CA ASP A 36 -3.73 22.62 -5.70
C ASP A 36 -3.97 21.13 -6.02
N GLN A 37 -3.33 20.60 -7.06
CA GLN A 37 -3.40 19.16 -7.36
C GLN A 37 -2.79 18.30 -6.24
N VAL A 38 -1.69 18.76 -5.63
CA VAL A 38 -1.08 18.06 -4.49
C VAL A 38 -2.01 18.08 -3.29
N GLU A 39 -2.64 19.21 -2.99
CA GLU A 39 -3.60 19.33 -1.88
C GLU A 39 -4.85 18.46 -2.12
N LEU A 40 -5.38 18.46 -3.34
CA LEU A 40 -6.51 17.62 -3.73
C LEU A 40 -6.16 16.13 -3.65
N THR A 41 -5.02 15.72 -4.20
CA THR A 41 -4.53 14.33 -4.13
C THR A 41 -4.35 13.90 -2.68
N LYS A 42 -3.80 14.79 -1.83
CA LYS A 42 -3.66 14.53 -0.40
C LYS A 42 -5.01 14.38 0.29
N ALA A 43 -6.00 15.20 -0.07
CA ALA A 43 -7.37 15.09 0.43
C ALA A 43 -8.03 13.76 0.01
N GLU A 44 -7.89 13.37 -1.27
CA GLU A 44 -8.43 12.13 -1.80
C GLU A 44 -7.77 10.90 -1.15
N VAL A 45 -6.44 10.90 -1.01
CA VAL A 45 -5.71 9.85 -0.31
C VAL A 45 -6.14 9.77 1.15
N ARG A 46 -6.30 10.91 1.84
CA ARG A 46 -6.77 10.93 3.23
C ARG A 46 -8.19 10.41 3.36
N GLN A 47 -9.09 10.82 2.48
CA GLN A 47 -10.48 10.35 2.45
C GLN A 47 -10.52 8.83 2.19
N THR A 48 -9.74 8.35 1.22
CA THR A 48 -9.61 6.93 0.91
C THR A 48 -9.06 6.15 2.10
N ALA A 49 -8.01 6.65 2.75
CA ALA A 49 -7.43 6.04 3.94
C ALA A 49 -8.41 5.99 5.11
N GLN A 50 -9.23 7.04 5.31
CA GLN A 50 -10.25 7.07 6.36
C GLN A 50 -11.40 6.09 6.07
N GLN A 51 -11.87 6.03 4.82
CA GLN A 51 -12.91 5.09 4.42
C GLN A 51 -12.42 3.65 4.50
N ALA A 52 -11.22 3.37 3.98
CA ALA A 52 -10.55 2.09 4.13
C ALA A 52 -10.37 1.73 5.61
N GLY A 53 -9.88 2.66 6.44
CA GLY A 53 -9.69 2.45 7.87
C GLY A 53 -10.97 2.10 8.62
N LYS A 54 -12.09 2.78 8.31
CA LYS A 54 -13.41 2.44 8.88
C LYS A 54 -13.89 1.06 8.44
N THR A 55 -13.79 0.76 7.15
CA THR A 55 -14.24 -0.52 6.58
C THR A 55 -13.40 -1.68 7.11
N PHE A 56 -12.07 -1.58 7.05
CA PHE A 56 -11.17 -2.61 7.58
C PHE A 56 -11.24 -2.69 9.10
N GLY A 57 -11.50 -1.58 9.80
CA GLY A 57 -11.74 -1.57 11.24
C GLY A 57 -12.99 -2.37 11.62
N LEU A 58 -14.11 -2.12 10.95
CA LEU A 58 -15.37 -2.83 11.22
C LEU A 58 -15.29 -4.30 10.79
N LEU A 59 -14.69 -4.60 9.63
CA LEU A 59 -14.48 -5.98 9.19
C LEU A 59 -13.54 -6.73 10.13
N GLY A 60 -12.49 -6.09 10.64
CA GLY A 60 -11.59 -6.66 11.64
C GLY A 60 -12.33 -6.97 12.95
N ALA A 61 -13.16 -6.04 13.43
CA ALA A 61 -13.98 -6.25 14.61
C ALA A 61 -15.00 -7.38 14.41
N ALA A 62 -15.68 -7.42 13.26
CA ALA A 62 -16.62 -8.47 12.92
C ALA A 62 -15.93 -9.84 12.80
N ALA A 63 -14.73 -9.91 12.21
CA ALA A 63 -13.93 -11.12 12.15
C ALA A 63 -13.53 -11.60 13.55
N PHE A 64 -13.08 -10.69 14.43
CA PHE A 64 -12.74 -11.01 15.82
C PHE A 64 -13.95 -11.58 16.59
N VAL A 65 -15.10 -10.90 16.54
CA VAL A 65 -16.34 -11.38 17.19
C VAL A 65 -16.80 -12.70 16.59
N GLY A 66 -16.69 -12.87 15.26
CA GLY A 66 -17.00 -14.11 14.57
C GLY A 66 -16.12 -15.28 15.03
N VAL A 67 -14.82 -15.04 15.26
CA VAL A 67 -13.92 -16.05 15.83
C VAL A 67 -14.35 -16.44 17.25
N LEU A 68 -14.68 -15.47 18.10
CA LEU A 68 -15.19 -15.76 19.46
C LEU A 68 -16.48 -16.59 19.41
N PHE A 69 -17.42 -16.21 18.55
CA PHE A 69 -18.65 -16.97 18.34
C PHE A 69 -18.37 -18.42 17.94
N ILE A 70 -17.48 -18.65 16.97
CA ILE A 70 -17.11 -20.00 16.53
C ILE A 70 -16.49 -20.79 17.69
N VAL A 71 -15.60 -20.19 18.48
CA VAL A 71 -15.00 -20.85 19.65
C VAL A 71 -16.07 -21.31 20.65
N PHE A 72 -16.98 -20.42 21.05
CA PHE A 72 -18.06 -20.78 21.98
C PHE A 72 -19.04 -21.80 21.39
N LEU A 73 -19.31 -21.72 20.08
CA LEU A 73 -20.14 -22.70 19.37
C LEU A 73 -19.49 -24.09 19.39
N LEU A 74 -18.18 -24.19 19.13
CA LEU A 74 -17.45 -25.45 19.15
C LEU A 74 -17.38 -26.06 20.56
N VAL A 75 -17.20 -25.23 21.59
CA VAL A 75 -17.29 -25.68 22.99
C VAL A 75 -18.70 -26.19 23.31
N THR A 76 -19.74 -25.49 22.84
CA THR A 76 -21.13 -25.94 22.99
C THR A 76 -21.34 -27.30 22.34
N ILE A 77 -20.87 -27.49 21.11
CA ILE A 77 -20.96 -28.78 20.40
C ILE A 77 -20.23 -29.88 21.17
N ALA A 78 -19.03 -29.61 21.70
CA ALA A 78 -18.29 -30.57 22.51
C ALA A 78 -19.10 -31.00 23.74
N TYR A 79 -19.72 -30.05 24.45
CA TYR A 79 -20.58 -30.37 25.60
C TYR A 79 -21.87 -31.10 25.22
N VAL A 80 -22.46 -30.80 24.06
CA VAL A 80 -23.61 -31.56 23.53
C VAL A 80 -23.20 -33.01 23.26
N LEU A 81 -22.02 -33.25 22.69
CA LEU A 81 -21.47 -34.60 22.49
C LEU A 81 -21.27 -35.33 23.82
N VAL A 82 -20.80 -34.62 24.86
CA VAL A 82 -20.70 -35.19 26.21
C VAL A 82 -22.07 -35.52 26.79
N ALA A 83 -23.06 -34.63 26.59
CA ALA A 83 -24.42 -34.81 27.10
C ALA A 83 -25.15 -36.03 26.51
N VAL A 84 -24.77 -36.48 25.30
CA VAL A 84 -25.31 -37.72 24.70
C VAL A 84 -24.58 -38.99 25.17
N GLY A 85 -23.68 -38.88 26.15
CA GLY A 85 -23.05 -40.02 26.84
C GLY A 85 -21.57 -40.23 26.52
N LEU A 86 -20.92 -39.35 25.75
CA LEU A 86 -19.47 -39.46 25.53
C LEU A 86 -18.70 -38.95 26.76
N PRO A 87 -17.54 -39.55 27.07
CA PRO A 87 -16.63 -38.96 28.04
C PRO A 87 -16.10 -37.62 27.53
N VAL A 88 -15.78 -36.71 28.44
CA VAL A 88 -15.33 -35.33 28.13
C VAL A 88 -14.21 -35.30 27.09
N TRP A 89 -13.20 -36.15 27.25
CA TRP A 89 -12.07 -36.22 26.31
C TRP A 89 -12.49 -36.58 24.88
N ALA A 90 -13.49 -37.44 24.70
CA ALA A 90 -13.96 -37.85 23.38
C ALA A 90 -14.80 -36.75 22.71
N GLY A 91 -15.66 -36.06 23.47
CA GLY A 91 -16.45 -34.94 22.93
C GLY A 91 -15.57 -33.81 22.40
N PHE A 92 -14.57 -33.38 23.18
CA PHE A 92 -13.60 -32.38 22.73
C PHE A 92 -12.63 -32.93 21.67
N GLY A 93 -12.26 -34.21 21.75
CA GLY A 93 -11.40 -34.87 20.77
C GLY A 93 -12.00 -34.92 19.36
N ILE A 94 -13.30 -35.19 19.25
CA ILE A 94 -14.01 -35.19 17.96
C ILE A 94 -14.01 -33.78 17.35
N VAL A 95 -14.33 -32.76 18.14
CA VAL A 95 -14.31 -31.36 17.68
C VAL A 95 -12.90 -30.95 17.24
N ALA A 96 -11.86 -31.34 17.98
CA ALA A 96 -10.48 -31.09 17.61
C ALA A 96 -10.09 -31.77 16.29
N LEU A 97 -10.53 -33.01 16.06
CA LEU A 97 -10.28 -33.73 14.82
C LEU A 97 -10.98 -33.08 13.62
N VAL A 98 -12.21 -32.61 13.78
CA VAL A 98 -12.92 -31.83 12.75
C VAL A 98 -12.15 -30.56 12.40
N LEU A 99 -11.68 -29.81 13.40
CA LEU A 99 -10.86 -28.61 13.18
C LEU A 99 -9.55 -28.94 12.45
N LEU A 100 -8.91 -30.06 12.79
CA LEU A 100 -7.68 -30.49 12.13
C LEU A 100 -7.91 -30.78 10.64
N ILE A 101 -9.04 -31.42 10.29
CA ILE A 101 -9.41 -31.65 8.89
C ILE A 101 -9.67 -30.32 8.16
N VAL A 102 -10.43 -29.41 8.77
CA VAL A 102 -10.69 -28.08 8.22
C VAL A 102 -9.38 -27.31 8.01
N ALA A 103 -8.47 -27.34 8.99
CA ALA A 103 -7.17 -26.69 8.90
C ALA A 103 -6.30 -27.29 7.78
N ALA A 104 -6.30 -28.61 7.61
CA ALA A 104 -5.58 -29.26 6.52
C ALA A 104 -6.11 -28.83 5.15
N ILE A 105 -7.44 -28.80 4.96
CA ILE A 105 -8.08 -28.35 3.71
C ILE A 105 -7.71 -26.89 3.43
N LEU A 106 -7.89 -26.00 4.40
CA LEU A 106 -7.57 -24.58 4.26
C LEU A 106 -6.07 -24.36 4.00
N GLY A 107 -5.18 -25.09 4.67
CA GLY A 107 -3.75 -25.02 4.45
C GLY A 107 -3.37 -25.43 3.02
N ILE A 108 -3.95 -26.51 2.50
CA ILE A 108 -3.73 -26.95 1.12
C ILE A 108 -4.27 -25.92 0.11
N MET A 109 -5.47 -25.39 0.32
CA MET A 109 -6.06 -24.37 -0.54
C MET A 109 -5.25 -23.07 -0.51
N GLY A 110 -4.80 -22.66 0.67
CA GLY A 110 -3.95 -21.49 0.88
C GLY A 110 -2.62 -21.64 0.14
N LYS A 111 -1.97 -22.79 0.28
CA LYS A 111 -0.75 -23.12 -0.46
C LYS A 111 -0.97 -23.04 -1.98
N LYS A 112 -2.01 -23.69 -2.51
CA LYS A 112 -2.33 -23.65 -3.95
C LYS A 112 -2.56 -22.22 -4.45
N ARG A 113 -3.24 -21.38 -3.68
CA ARG A 113 -3.48 -19.98 -4.04
C ARG A 113 -2.20 -19.15 -3.97
N ALA A 114 -1.36 -19.38 -2.95
CA ALA A 114 -0.07 -18.72 -2.84
C ALA A 114 0.85 -19.09 -4.01
N ASP A 115 0.91 -20.36 -4.38
CA ASP A 115 1.71 -20.86 -5.50
C ASP A 115 1.22 -20.30 -6.85
N ALA A 116 -0.07 -19.98 -6.97
CA ALA A 116 -0.66 -19.38 -8.17
C ALA A 116 -0.37 -17.88 -8.31
N ILE A 117 0.04 -17.20 -7.24
CA ILE A 117 0.45 -15.79 -7.29
C ILE A 117 1.87 -15.75 -7.88
N LYS A 118 1.97 -15.47 -9.19
CA LYS A 118 3.24 -15.08 -9.79
C LYS A 118 3.64 -13.73 -9.18
N GLY A 119 4.70 -13.72 -8.38
CA GLY A 119 5.27 -12.48 -7.85
C GLY A 119 5.69 -11.53 -8.98
N PRO A 120 6.01 -10.27 -8.68
CA PRO A 120 6.47 -9.32 -9.71
C PRO A 120 7.85 -9.76 -10.23
N GLU A 121 7.86 -10.66 -11.21
CA GLU A 121 9.06 -11.28 -11.80
C GLU A 121 10.08 -10.21 -12.19
N LYS A 122 9.61 -9.11 -12.79
CA LYS A 122 10.44 -7.97 -13.20
C LYS A 122 11.08 -7.22 -12.02
N ALA A 123 10.37 -7.07 -10.89
CA ALA A 123 10.91 -6.40 -9.72
C ALA A 123 11.97 -7.27 -9.03
N VAL A 124 11.74 -8.59 -8.99
CA VAL A 124 12.72 -9.57 -8.48
C VAL A 124 13.95 -9.62 -9.39
N GLU A 125 13.76 -9.60 -10.70
CA GLU A 125 14.83 -9.59 -11.71
C GLU A 125 15.69 -8.32 -11.62
N GLN A 126 15.08 -7.14 -11.51
CA GLN A 126 15.82 -5.88 -11.32
C GLN A 126 16.56 -5.81 -9.98
N PHE A 127 15.96 -6.32 -8.92
CA PHE A 127 16.60 -6.41 -7.61
C PHE A 127 17.81 -7.36 -7.66
N ASN A 128 17.69 -8.50 -8.34
CA ASN A 128 18.77 -9.46 -8.53
C ASN A 128 19.89 -8.90 -9.43
N ALA A 129 19.56 -8.18 -10.50
CA ALA A 129 20.53 -7.49 -11.35
C ALA A 129 21.31 -6.42 -10.58
N THR A 130 20.62 -5.68 -9.70
CA THR A 130 21.23 -4.67 -8.82
C THR A 130 22.18 -5.32 -7.81
N LYS A 131 21.80 -6.46 -7.20
CA LYS A 131 22.70 -7.23 -6.32
C LYS A 131 23.95 -7.71 -7.04
N GLN A 132 23.81 -8.24 -8.26
CA GLN A 132 24.96 -8.73 -9.04
C GLN A 132 25.91 -7.59 -9.42
N ALA A 133 25.38 -6.42 -9.80
CA ALA A 133 26.19 -5.24 -10.09
C ALA A 133 26.98 -4.73 -8.86
N LEU A 134 26.44 -4.89 -7.65
CA LEU A 134 27.12 -4.53 -6.40
C LEU A 134 28.19 -5.57 -6.00
N THR A 135 27.94 -6.86 -6.22
CA THR A 135 28.92 -7.93 -5.94
C THR A 135 30.08 -7.94 -6.95
N MET A 136 29.82 -7.65 -8.24
CA MET A 136 30.86 -7.55 -9.27
C MET A 136 31.80 -6.34 -9.07
N LYS A 137 31.37 -5.33 -8.31
CA LYS A 137 32.17 -4.13 -7.99
C LYS A 137 32.71 -4.13 -6.55
N ALA A 138 32.87 -5.29 -5.93
CA ALA A 138 33.76 -5.43 -4.78
C ALA A 138 35.21 -5.53 -5.31
N PRO A 139 36.10 -4.56 -5.02
CA PRO A 139 37.44 -4.50 -5.60
C PRO A 139 38.30 -5.65 -5.07
N SER A 140 38.62 -6.62 -5.92
CA SER A 140 39.79 -7.47 -5.75
C SER A 140 41.03 -6.66 -6.14
N SER A 141 41.45 -5.75 -5.27
CA SER A 141 42.77 -5.11 -5.36
C SER A 141 43.51 -5.35 -4.06
N THR A 142 44.30 -6.43 -4.01
CA THR A 142 45.69 -6.44 -3.52
C THR A 142 46.21 -7.86 -3.50
N SER A 143 47.09 -8.18 -4.45
CA SER A 143 48.29 -9.00 -4.27
C SER A 143 49.26 -8.59 -5.36
#